data_AF-X0P9H1-F1
#
_entry.id   AF-X0P9H1-F1
#
_cell.length_a   1.000
_cell.length_b   1.000
_cell.length_c   1.000
_cell.angle_alpha   90.00
_cell.angle_beta   90.00
_cell.angle_gamma   90.00
#
_symmetry.space_group_name_H-M   'P 1'
#
loop_
_entity.id
_entity.type
_entity.pdbx_description
1 polymer ?
#
loop_
_entity_poly.entity_id
_entity_poly.type
_entity_poly.pdbx_seq_one_letter_code
_entity_poly.pdbx_strand_id
1 'polypeptide(L)' 'MKFKLIATCAAGIEALVGKELRDLGYETQVENGRVRFVGDEQDIIKTNLWLRTATALRSS' A
#
# COMPACT_ATOMS: atom_id res chain seq x y z
N MET A 1 -14.75 -7.72 0.88
CA MET A 1 -15.26 -6.34 0.61
C MET A 1 -14.05 -5.50 0.22
N LYS A 2 -14.13 -4.70 -0.85
CA LYS A 2 -12.97 -3.89 -1.27
C LYS A 2 -12.84 -2.64 -0.40
N PHE A 3 -11.74 -2.54 0.34
CA PHE A 3 -11.40 -1.38 1.17
C PHE A 3 -10.38 -0.51 0.45
N LYS A 4 -10.53 0.82 0.57
CA LYS A 4 -9.52 1.77 0.12
C LYS A 4 -8.49 1.93 1.22
N LEU A 5 -7.25 1.60 0.89
CA LEU A 5 -6.15 1.55 1.83
C LEU A 5 -5.09 2.56 1.42
N ILE A 6 -4.47 3.17 2.42
CA ILE A 6 -3.41 4.15 2.22
C ILE A 6 -2.19 3.66 2.99
N ALA A 7 -1.13 3.35 2.26
CA ALA A 7 0.18 3.05 2.79
C ALA A 7 1.03 4.33 2.79
N THR A 8 1.29 4.87 3.98
CA THR A 8 2.22 6.00 4.10
C THR A 8 3.65 5.49 4.07
N CYS A 9 4.48 6.05 3.19
CA CYS A 9 5.86 5.61 2.97
C CYS A 9 6.81 6.83 3.01
N ALA A 10 8.11 6.60 3.22
CA ALA A 10 9.08 7.68 3.11
C ALA A 10 9.18 8.23 1.67
N ALA A 11 9.56 9.50 1.53
CA ALA A 11 9.74 10.12 0.23
C ALA A 11 10.90 9.45 -0.54
N GLY A 12 10.67 9.08 -1.80
CA GLY A 12 11.64 8.44 -2.68
C GLY A 12 11.52 6.91 -2.78
N ILE A 13 10.69 6.30 -1.95
CA ILE A 13 10.45 4.85 -1.91
C ILE A 13 9.03 4.49 -2.37
N GLU A 14 8.16 5.48 -2.63
CA GLU A 14 6.76 5.24 -3.00
C GLU A 14 6.63 4.52 -4.34
N ALA A 15 7.56 4.78 -5.28
CA ALA A 15 7.59 4.09 -6.56
C ALA A 15 7.91 2.59 -6.42
N LEU A 16 8.77 2.22 -5.45
CA LEU A 16 9.08 0.82 -5.17
C LEU A 16 7.88 0.11 -4.53
N VAL A 17 7.26 0.76 -3.53
CA VAL A 17 6.07 0.22 -2.86
C VAL A 17 4.90 0.07 -3.84
N GLY A 18 4.66 1.06 -4.68
CA GLY A 18 3.67 0.97 -5.75
C GLY A 18 3.98 -0.16 -6.74
N LYS A 19 5.26 -0.38 -7.07
CA LYS A 19 5.66 -1.47 -7.96
C LYS A 19 5.44 -2.84 -7.33
N GLU A 20 5.80 -3.04 -6.07
CA GLU A 20 5.55 -4.31 -5.35
C GLU A 20 4.06 -4.63 -5.25
N LEU A 21 3.23 -3.63 -4.90
CA LEU A 21 1.79 -3.81 -4.83
C LEU A 21 1.18 -4.13 -6.21
N ARG A 22 1.72 -3.53 -7.28
CA ARG A 22 1.29 -3.81 -8.64
C ARG A 22 1.73 -5.20 -9.12
N ASP A 23 2.89 -5.67 -8.68
CA ASP A 23 3.40 -7.04 -8.91
C ASP A 23 2.53 -8.08 -8.20
N LEU A 24 2.04 -7.75 -7.00
CA LEU A 24 1.04 -8.53 -6.27
C LEU A 24 -0.37 -8.52 -6.93
N GLY A 25 -0.56 -7.74 -8.00
CA GLY A 25 -1.82 -7.65 -8.73
C GLY A 25 -2.80 -6.62 -8.19
N TYR A 26 -2.37 -5.71 -7.30
CA TYR A 26 -3.21 -4.64 -6.79
C TYR A 26 -3.18 -3.41 -7.69
N GLU A 27 -4.32 -2.73 -7.76
CA GLU A 27 -4.39 -1.41 -8.38
C GLU A 27 -3.91 -0.36 -7.38
N THR A 28 -2.79 0.29 -7.71
CA THR A 28 -2.14 1.26 -6.83
C THR A 28 -2.01 2.63 -7.47
N GLN A 29 -2.29 3.66 -6.69
CA GLN A 29 -2.00 5.06 -6.97
C GLN A 29 -0.85 5.53 -6.09
N VAL A 30 0.28 5.86 -6.73
CA VAL A 30 1.42 6.47 -6.05
C VAL A 30 1.20 7.98 -5.99
N GLU A 31 1.32 8.54 -4.80
CA GLU A 31 1.23 9.97 -4.49
C GLU A 31 2.45 10.39 -3.67
N ASN A 32 2.77 11.69 -3.66
CA ASN A 32 3.95 12.21 -2.96
C ASN A 32 3.83 11.98 -1.44
N GLY A 33 4.60 11.04 -0.91
CA GLY A 33 4.64 10.54 0.47
C GLY A 33 3.70 9.38 0.80
N ARG A 34 2.92 8.85 -0.15
CA ARG A 34 1.89 7.83 0.13
C ARG A 34 1.44 7.04 -1.09
N VAL A 35 1.09 5.77 -0.88
CA VAL A 35 0.53 4.89 -1.92
C VAL A 35 -0.89 4.49 -1.53
N ARG A 36 -1.86 4.77 -2.40
CA ARG A 36 -3.25 4.35 -2.26
C ARG A 36 -3.45 3.04 -3.02
N PHE A 37 -4.14 2.08 -2.44
CA PHE A 37 -4.48 0.83 -3.12
C PHE A 37 -5.84 0.33 -2.67
N VAL A 38 -6.45 -0.53 -3.47
CA VAL A 38 -7.74 -1.14 -3.13
C VAL A 38 -7.53 -2.64 -2.96
N GLY A 39 -7.84 -3.15 -1.77
CA GLY A 39 -7.66 -4.55 -1.40
C GLY A 39 -8.68 -5.01 -0.39
N ASP A 40 -8.71 -6.31 -0.12
CA ASP A 40 -9.55 -6.87 0.94
C ASP A 40 -8.84 -6.80 2.30
N GLU A 41 -9.55 -7.10 3.39
CA GLU A 41 -9.02 -7.08 4.76
C GLU A 41 -7.82 -8.03 4.95
N GLN A 42 -7.81 -9.14 4.22
CA GLN A 42 -6.67 -10.07 4.13
C GLN A 42 -5.41 -9.42 3.53
N ASP A 43 -5.60 -8.51 2.57
CA ASP A 43 -4.52 -7.84 1.86
C ASP A 43 -3.90 -6.75 2.73
N ILE A 44 -4.70 -6.13 3.60
CA ILE A 44 -4.21 -5.23 4.65
C ILE A 44 -3.17 -5.96 5.51
N ILE A 45 -3.51 -7.16 5.98
CA ILE A 45 -2.67 -7.95 6.87
C ILE A 45 -1.40 -8.40 6.14
N LYS A 46 -1.52 -8.91 4.91
CA LYS A 46 -0.37 -9.27 4.07
C LYS A 46 0.56 -8.09 3.83
N THR A 47 0.00 -6.95 3.47
CA THR A 47 0.77 -5.72 3.21
C THR A 47 1.43 -5.22 4.48
N ASN A 48 0.76 -5.27 5.64
CA ASN A 48 1.37 -4.89 6.93
C ASN A 48 2.56 -5.80 7.30
N LEU A 49 2.46 -7.09 7.00
CA LEU A 49 3.52 -8.06 7.28
C LEU A 49 4.71 -7.92 6.31
N TRP A 50 4.45 -7.57 5.04
CA TRP A 50 5.46 -7.44 3.98
C TRP A 50 6.11 -6.07 3.90
N LEU A 51 5.35 -4.99 4.06
CA LEU A 51 5.88 -3.64 4.08
C LEU A 51 6.47 -3.35 5.46
N ARG A 52 7.70 -3.81 5.69
CA ARG A 52 8.61 -3.18 6.67
C ARG A 52 8.85 -1.69 6.38
N THR A 53 8.38 -1.22 5.21
CA THR A 53 8.60 0.12 4.68
C THR A 53 7.37 1.05 4.77
N ALA A 54 6.17 0.52 4.96
CA ALA A 54 4.99 1.35 5.24
C ALA A 54 4.84 1.53 6.74
N THR A 55 4.77 2.78 7.17
CA THR A 55 4.75 3.12 8.59
C THR A 55 3.32 3.09 9.19
N ALA A 56 2.28 3.23 8.35
CA ALA A 56 0.88 3.13 8.80
C ALA A 56 -0.07 2.81 7.64
N LEU A 57 -0.84 1.73 7.79
CA LEU A 57 -2.02 1.42 6.97
C LEU A 57 -3.26 1.93 7.69
N ARG A 58 -4.00 2.87 7.09
CA ARG A 58 -5.25 3.40 7.66
C ARG A 58 -6.42 2.93 6.81
N SER A 59 -7.37 2.23 7.44
CA SER A 59 -8.68 1.94 6.86
C SER A 59 -9.59 3.13 7.13
N SER A 60 -10.22 3.68 6.11
CA SER A 60 -11.21 4.77 6.23
C SER A 60 -12.41 4.47 5.35
#